data_AF-A0A6C0I5H7-F1
#
_entry.id   AF-A0A6C0I5H7-F1
#
_cell.length_a   1.000
_cell.length_b   1.000
_cell.length_c   1.000
_cell.angle_alpha   90.00
_cell.angle_beta   90.00
_cell.angle_gamma   90.00
#
_symmetry.space_group_name_H-M   'P 1'
#
loop_
_entity.id
_entity.type
_entity.pdbx_description
1 polymer ?
#
loop_
_entity_poly.entity_id
_entity_poly.type
_entity_poly.pdbx_seq_one_letter_code
_entity_poly.pdbx_strand_id
1 'polypeptide(L)'
;MNEYTPEMLVKLELCKGCNKFYYFDTELKTCINCRERRIKPKDVVLCSKNGCKFKRSKENIYCGKHQLCLFEDEVKFENKKVCLNLIRGCRSKLELDYKFSRCEECLEKDREKDRNRRGKVKEENTSIALDSKCCSSCCKEFPLEQFIGERHTAITKTCKKCREIGKICDNKRDKEHRNEVARKNDAKPENKAVKSKWKEENYEKVAKIWMDSRERQLENLGTEEYLKKQAENAKKWRENNPEKQEIVNENKKHSKKLQYNIYSRNAGVKNLEFTISYDDYVAIVEKSCYYCGILQEKGFNGIDRKDQTKGYILENCVSCCKLCNYMKGSTSNEVFIKRAEHILTFQNKISGNLYSECFANHKSACYSSYKSRALKKQLDFLITNEDYDKIINNNCYLCGKTNDDKHKNGIDRIDNSKGYFINNVKSCCGECNYMKNDYELDDIINKLLLIYKNHKDDDTENEYYNYDKTNTLKNSIIYTNNVPENTSGTIEEISNENTVTKQQVYREKMIKEYGIDYVREKQKEKMRRLRSENKNIVKNENKKTNDEIKEAARLRKQKQRETLKEKYGDEEYKKIRAKEIAENRRKKKGEP
;
A
#
# COMPACT_ATOMS: atom_id res chain seq x y z
N MET A 1 -18.08 109.44 -19.57
CA MET A 1 -17.29 110.43 -20.34
C MET A 1 -18.15 111.66 -20.70
N ASN A 2 -19.11 112.05 -19.84
CA ASN A 2 -19.96 113.23 -20.05
C ASN A 2 -19.65 114.37 -19.06
N GLU A 3 -18.51 114.30 -18.37
CA GLU A 3 -18.14 115.23 -17.29
C GLU A 3 -16.81 115.96 -17.55
N TYR A 4 -16.20 115.78 -18.73
CA TYR A 4 -14.95 116.46 -19.08
C TYR A 4 -15.24 117.67 -19.96
N THR A 5 -14.74 118.83 -19.55
CA THR A 5 -14.80 120.05 -20.37
C THR A 5 -13.92 119.88 -21.62
N PRO A 6 -14.17 120.64 -22.70
CA PRO A 6 -13.34 120.58 -23.92
C PRO A 6 -11.84 120.73 -23.64
N GLU A 7 -11.48 121.55 -22.66
CA GLU A 7 -10.09 121.77 -22.22
C GLU A 7 -9.49 120.54 -21.52
N MET A 8 -10.29 119.79 -20.76
CA MET A 8 -9.88 118.53 -20.11
C MET A 8 -9.66 117.40 -21.11
N LEU A 9 -10.41 117.38 -22.23
CA LEU A 9 -10.26 116.37 -23.28
C LEU A 9 -8.94 116.49 -24.05
N VAL A 10 -8.40 117.70 -24.19
CA VAL A 10 -7.08 117.93 -24.82
C VAL A 10 -5.93 117.49 -23.91
N LYS A 11 -6.15 117.47 -22.59
CA LYS A 11 -5.14 117.13 -21.57
C LYS A 11 -5.30 115.71 -21.00
N LEU A 12 -5.92 114.80 -21.76
CA LEU A 12 -6.01 113.40 -21.36
C LEU A 12 -4.65 112.73 -21.43
N GLU A 13 -4.25 112.08 -20.35
CA GLU A 13 -3.03 111.29 -20.29
C GLU A 13 -3.33 109.82 -19.98
N LEU A 14 -2.43 108.93 -20.35
CA LEU A 14 -2.54 107.51 -20.04
C LEU A 14 -2.32 107.26 -18.55
N CYS A 15 -3.29 106.61 -17.91
CA CYS A 15 -3.11 106.08 -16.56
C CYS A 15 -2.03 105.00 -16.57
N LYS A 16 -0.94 105.19 -15.82
CA LYS A 16 0.18 104.23 -15.70
C LYS A 16 -0.22 102.82 -15.25
N GLY A 17 -1.39 102.67 -14.60
CA GLY A 17 -1.87 101.39 -14.10
C GLY A 17 -2.78 100.57 -15.03
N CYS A 18 -3.54 101.20 -15.93
CA CYS A 18 -4.50 100.50 -16.80
C CYS A 18 -4.46 100.92 -18.26
N ASN A 19 -3.56 101.85 -18.62
CA ASN A 19 -3.35 102.35 -19.97
C ASN A 19 -4.64 102.85 -20.64
N LYS A 20 -5.58 103.37 -19.85
CA LYS A 20 -6.75 104.12 -20.35
C LYS A 20 -6.52 105.61 -20.12
N PHE A 21 -7.10 106.43 -20.99
CA PHE A 21 -7.00 107.89 -20.93
C PHE A 21 -7.89 108.45 -19.81
N TYR A 22 -7.30 109.28 -18.96
CA TYR A 22 -8.00 110.05 -17.93
C TYR A 22 -7.40 111.45 -17.86
N TYR A 23 -8.18 112.41 -17.37
CA TYR A 23 -7.67 113.71 -16.97
C TYR A 23 -7.09 113.61 -15.56
N PHE A 24 -5.89 114.14 -15.35
CA PHE A 24 -5.26 114.23 -14.02
C PHE A 24 -5.08 115.70 -13.65
N ASP A 25 -5.64 116.10 -12.52
CA ASP A 25 -5.49 117.43 -11.92
C ASP A 25 -4.21 117.57 -11.07
N THR A 26 -3.51 116.46 -10.86
CA THR A 26 -2.34 116.30 -9.99
C THR A 26 -1.25 115.52 -10.73
N GLU A 27 0.02 115.68 -10.34
CA GLU A 27 1.17 114.99 -10.99
C GLU A 27 1.11 113.45 -10.94
N LEU A 28 0.18 112.90 -10.15
CA LEU A 28 -0.04 111.47 -10.00
C LEU A 28 -0.91 110.92 -11.16
N LYS A 29 -0.24 110.53 -12.26
CA LYS A 29 -0.80 109.91 -13.48
C LYS A 29 -1.39 108.49 -13.31
N THR A 30 -2.21 108.28 -12.27
CA THR A 30 -2.87 107.00 -11.95
C THR A 30 -4.32 107.25 -11.53
N CYS A 31 -5.28 106.62 -12.21
CA CYS A 31 -6.70 106.81 -11.96
C CYS A 31 -7.13 106.25 -10.59
N ILE A 32 -8.25 106.74 -10.07
CA ILE A 32 -8.80 106.37 -8.75
C ILE A 32 -8.94 104.84 -8.61
N ASN A 33 -9.53 104.17 -9.61
CA ASN A 33 -9.65 102.71 -9.62
C ASN A 33 -8.31 101.97 -9.52
N CYS A 34 -7.25 102.50 -10.13
CA CYS A 34 -5.90 101.94 -10.04
C CYS A 34 -5.22 102.24 -8.69
N ARG A 35 -5.56 103.35 -8.02
CA ARG A 35 -5.11 103.64 -6.65
C ARG A 35 -5.78 102.70 -5.64
N GLU A 36 -7.09 102.51 -5.75
CA GLU A 36 -7.85 101.63 -4.84
C GLU A 36 -7.44 100.16 -4.97
N ARG A 37 -7.08 99.69 -6.18
CA ARG A 37 -6.54 98.32 -6.38
C ARG A 37 -5.24 98.03 -5.63
N ARG A 38 -4.44 99.04 -5.26
CA ARG A 38 -3.17 98.84 -4.55
C ARG A 38 -3.34 98.56 -3.06
N ILE A 39 -4.51 98.79 -2.48
CA ILE A 39 -4.77 98.64 -1.04
C ILE A 39 -5.66 97.40 -0.81
N LYS A 40 -5.03 96.21 -0.81
CA LYS A 40 -5.40 94.97 -0.07
C LYS A 40 -4.75 93.74 -0.74
N PRO A 41 -3.67 93.15 -0.19
CA PRO A 41 -3.32 91.78 -0.54
C PRO A 41 -4.42 90.84 -0.01
N LYS A 42 -5.01 90.02 -0.89
CA LYS A 42 -5.83 88.87 -0.44
C LYS A 42 -4.86 87.77 -0.04
N ASP A 43 -4.89 87.32 1.21
CA ASP A 43 -4.15 86.12 1.64
C ASP A 43 -4.59 84.92 0.78
N VAL A 44 -3.69 84.46 -0.10
CA VAL A 44 -3.94 83.30 -0.96
C VAL A 44 -3.49 82.05 -0.23
N VAL A 45 -4.43 81.33 0.39
CA VAL A 45 -4.14 80.04 1.01
C VAL A 45 -3.86 78.99 -0.07
N LEU A 46 -2.71 78.32 0.02
CA LEU A 46 -2.23 77.33 -0.95
C LEU A 46 -2.76 75.92 -0.63
N CYS A 47 -2.65 75.04 -1.63
CA CYS A 47 -2.97 73.63 -1.54
C CYS A 47 -2.05 72.89 -0.55
N SER A 48 -2.63 72.04 0.30
CA SER A 48 -1.92 71.28 1.34
C SER A 48 -1.00 70.19 0.81
N LYS A 49 -1.12 69.80 -0.46
CA LYS A 49 -0.21 68.80 -1.05
C LYS A 49 1.19 69.38 -1.17
N ASN A 50 2.17 68.65 -0.63
CA ASN A 50 3.58 69.03 -0.63
C ASN A 50 4.06 69.39 -2.06
N GLY A 51 4.70 70.54 -2.20
CA GLY A 51 5.19 71.07 -3.48
C GLY A 51 4.14 71.72 -4.39
N CYS A 52 2.87 71.81 -3.99
CA CYS A 52 1.83 72.42 -4.82
C CYS A 52 1.74 73.95 -4.63
N LYS A 53 1.84 74.70 -5.73
CA LYS A 53 1.73 76.18 -5.73
C LYS A 53 0.34 76.71 -6.08
N PHE A 54 -0.63 75.84 -6.31
CA PHE A 54 -2.00 76.24 -6.68
C PHE A 54 -2.80 76.63 -5.44
N LYS A 55 -3.71 77.60 -5.60
CA LYS A 55 -4.68 77.97 -4.56
C LYS A 55 -5.57 76.77 -4.22
N ARG A 56 -5.84 76.58 -2.92
CA ARG A 56 -6.79 75.54 -2.47
C ARG A 56 -8.20 75.81 -2.98
N SER A 57 -9.01 74.76 -3.06
CA SER A 57 -10.44 74.88 -3.36
C SER A 57 -11.15 75.67 -2.26
N LYS A 58 -12.36 76.18 -2.55
CA LYS A 58 -13.23 76.76 -1.52
C LYS A 58 -13.75 75.68 -0.56
N GLU A 59 -13.91 74.46 -1.05
CA GLU A 59 -14.56 73.34 -0.36
C GLU A 59 -13.58 72.50 0.47
N ASN A 60 -12.29 72.53 0.16
CA ASN A 60 -11.30 71.69 0.85
C ASN A 60 -9.86 72.23 0.75
N ILE A 61 -8.96 71.60 1.51
CA ILE A 61 -7.56 72.01 1.66
C ILE A 61 -6.68 71.73 0.42
N TYR A 62 -7.21 71.06 -0.61
CA TYR A 62 -6.48 70.73 -1.84
C TYR A 62 -6.94 71.58 -3.03
N CYS A 63 -6.08 71.77 -4.03
CA CYS A 63 -6.49 72.42 -5.29
C CYS A 63 -7.30 71.46 -6.18
N GLY A 64 -7.94 71.97 -7.24
CA GLY A 64 -8.72 71.15 -8.18
C GLY A 64 -7.96 69.99 -8.83
N LYS A 65 -6.61 70.03 -8.88
CA LYS A 65 -5.77 68.93 -9.40
C LYS A 65 -5.43 67.86 -8.34
N HIS A 66 -5.66 68.14 -7.06
CA HIS A 66 -5.28 67.28 -5.94
C HIS A 66 -6.47 66.79 -5.11
N GLN A 67 -7.66 66.75 -5.72
CA GLN A 67 -8.86 66.25 -5.06
C GLN A 67 -8.76 64.77 -4.67
N LEU A 68 -7.92 63.99 -5.35
CA LEU A 68 -7.61 62.60 -4.96
C LEU A 68 -6.95 62.49 -3.58
N CYS A 69 -6.21 63.50 -3.13
CA CYS A 69 -5.56 63.47 -1.82
C CYS A 69 -6.60 63.46 -0.67
N LEU A 70 -7.80 64.00 -0.89
CA LEU A 70 -8.90 63.88 0.08
C LEU A 70 -9.28 62.42 0.32
N PHE A 71 -9.41 61.67 -0.77
CA PHE A 71 -9.75 60.26 -0.70
C PHE A 71 -8.60 59.45 -0.08
N GLU A 72 -7.35 59.77 -0.38
CA GLU A 72 -6.20 59.14 0.28
C GLU A 72 -6.20 59.42 1.79
N ASP A 73 -6.51 60.65 2.21
CA ASP A 73 -6.55 61.03 3.62
C ASP A 73 -7.73 60.38 4.36
N GLU A 74 -8.91 60.30 3.74
CA GLU A 74 -10.07 59.58 4.26
C GLU A 74 -9.75 58.09 4.50
N VAL A 75 -9.13 57.44 3.51
CA VAL A 75 -8.76 56.02 3.59
C VAL A 75 -7.67 55.78 4.64
N LYS A 76 -6.72 56.72 4.79
CA LYS A 76 -5.72 56.67 5.87
C LYS A 76 -6.35 56.87 7.24
N PHE A 77 -7.33 57.77 7.37
CA PHE A 77 -8.06 57.98 8.62
C PHE A 77 -8.82 56.72 9.04
N GLU A 78 -9.35 55.95 8.08
CA GLU A 78 -9.95 54.63 8.30
C GLU A 78 -8.93 53.50 8.56
N ASN A 79 -7.64 53.82 8.69
CA ASN A 79 -6.55 52.87 8.86
C ASN A 79 -6.47 51.81 7.74
N LYS A 80 -6.71 52.24 6.49
CA LYS A 80 -6.69 51.41 5.28
C LYS A 80 -5.70 51.98 4.26
N LYS A 81 -5.45 51.23 3.19
CA LYS A 81 -4.64 51.68 2.04
C LYS A 81 -5.48 51.75 0.76
N VAL A 82 -5.13 52.67 -0.13
CA VAL A 82 -5.78 52.81 -1.43
C VAL A 82 -5.25 51.80 -2.44
N CYS A 83 -6.09 51.39 -3.39
CA CYS A 83 -5.64 50.64 -4.57
C CYS A 83 -4.65 51.46 -5.41
N LEU A 84 -3.58 50.85 -5.92
CA LEU A 84 -2.59 51.52 -6.80
C LEU A 84 -3.23 52.14 -8.05
N ASN A 85 -4.34 51.57 -8.54
CA ASN A 85 -5.09 52.12 -9.68
C ASN A 85 -5.98 53.33 -9.30
N LEU A 86 -5.78 53.95 -8.14
CA LEU A 86 -6.45 55.18 -7.72
C LEU A 86 -6.37 56.28 -8.80
N ILE A 87 -5.18 56.45 -9.36
CA ILE A 87 -4.89 57.43 -10.43
C ILE A 87 -5.67 57.10 -11.72
N ARG A 88 -6.05 55.83 -11.91
CA ARG A 88 -6.84 55.34 -13.05
C ARG A 88 -8.34 55.25 -12.75
N GLY A 89 -8.80 55.86 -11.65
CA GLY A 89 -10.22 55.94 -11.29
C GLY A 89 -10.72 54.88 -10.29
N CYS A 90 -9.87 53.97 -9.81
CA CYS A 90 -10.28 53.01 -8.77
C CYS A 90 -10.48 53.72 -7.42
N ARG A 91 -11.50 53.35 -6.64
CA ARG A 91 -11.77 53.90 -5.29
C ARG A 91 -11.92 52.80 -4.23
N SER A 92 -11.35 51.64 -4.47
CA SER A 92 -11.37 50.54 -3.48
C SER A 92 -10.45 50.86 -2.30
N LYS A 93 -10.99 50.69 -1.08
CA LYS A 93 -10.26 50.76 0.19
C LYS A 93 -9.79 49.34 0.55
N LEU A 94 -8.51 49.17 0.84
CA LEU A 94 -7.88 47.87 1.11
C LEU A 94 -7.39 47.82 2.55
N GLU A 95 -7.53 46.67 3.20
CA GLU A 95 -6.95 46.44 4.53
C GLU A 95 -5.41 46.57 4.48
N LEU A 96 -4.80 46.97 5.60
CA LEU A 96 -3.35 47.19 5.64
C LEU A 96 -2.56 45.91 5.35
N ASP A 97 -3.03 44.78 5.88
CA ASP A 97 -2.44 43.44 5.71
C ASP A 97 -2.78 42.79 4.36
N TYR A 98 -3.62 43.43 3.54
CA TYR A 98 -4.00 42.91 2.23
C TYR A 98 -2.75 42.67 1.37
N LYS A 99 -2.63 41.45 0.84
CA LYS A 99 -1.37 40.94 0.23
C LYS A 99 -0.94 41.66 -1.06
N PHE A 100 -1.83 42.39 -1.72
CA PHE A 100 -1.58 42.98 -3.02
C PHE A 100 -1.67 44.51 -3.01
N SER A 101 -1.03 45.16 -3.98
CA SER A 101 -1.08 46.61 -4.18
C SER A 101 -2.31 47.10 -4.95
N ARG A 102 -3.05 46.19 -5.60
CA ARG A 102 -4.28 46.47 -6.37
C ARG A 102 -5.43 45.65 -5.80
N CYS A 103 -6.65 46.18 -5.83
CA CYS A 103 -7.84 45.45 -5.41
C CYS A 103 -8.18 44.27 -6.33
N GLU A 104 -8.98 43.32 -5.82
CA GLU A 104 -9.33 42.09 -6.52
C GLU A 104 -9.98 42.35 -7.88
N GLU A 105 -10.85 43.34 -7.99
CA GLU A 105 -11.49 43.72 -9.26
C GLU A 105 -10.47 44.23 -10.29
N CYS A 106 -9.51 45.05 -9.86
CA CYS A 106 -8.44 45.52 -10.74
C CYS A 106 -7.53 44.36 -11.17
N LEU A 107 -7.22 43.44 -10.25
CA LEU A 107 -6.44 42.25 -10.54
C LEU A 107 -7.17 41.33 -11.52
N GLU A 108 -8.48 41.12 -11.38
CA GLU A 108 -9.26 40.29 -12.30
C GLU A 108 -9.29 40.88 -13.71
N LYS A 109 -9.52 42.21 -13.83
CA LYS A 109 -9.44 42.92 -15.12
C LYS A 109 -8.06 42.77 -15.77
N ASP A 110 -6.99 42.83 -14.98
CA ASP A 110 -5.63 42.64 -15.49
C ASP A 110 -5.37 41.17 -15.88
N ARG A 111 -5.88 40.20 -15.12
CA ARG A 111 -5.81 38.76 -15.44
C ARG A 111 -6.57 38.42 -16.71
N GLU A 112 -7.75 39.00 -16.92
CA GLU A 112 -8.53 38.82 -18.14
C GLU A 112 -7.82 39.40 -19.37
N LYS A 113 -7.29 40.62 -19.26
CA LYS A 113 -6.45 41.22 -20.31
C LYS A 113 -5.23 40.36 -20.64
N ASP A 114 -4.53 39.83 -19.63
CA ASP A 114 -3.39 38.93 -19.83
C ASP A 114 -3.81 37.59 -20.46
N ARG A 115 -4.94 36.99 -20.04
CA ARG A 115 -5.52 35.79 -20.65
C ARG A 115 -5.84 36.02 -22.12
N ASN A 116 -6.52 37.11 -22.46
CA ASN A 116 -6.87 37.45 -23.84
C ASN A 116 -5.62 37.67 -24.69
N ARG A 117 -4.61 38.39 -24.16
CA ARG A 117 -3.33 38.60 -24.85
C ARG A 117 -2.60 37.29 -25.12
N ARG A 118 -2.53 36.38 -24.14
CA ARG A 118 -1.92 35.05 -24.31
C ARG A 118 -2.73 34.12 -25.20
N GLY A 119 -4.05 34.28 -25.21
CA GLY A 119 -4.96 33.58 -26.12
C GLY A 119 -4.64 33.88 -27.59
N LYS A 120 -4.52 35.18 -27.93
CA LYS A 120 -4.14 35.64 -29.28
C LYS A 120 -2.80 35.06 -29.74
N VAL A 121 -1.79 35.03 -28.87
CA VAL A 121 -0.48 34.42 -29.17
C VAL A 121 -0.59 32.92 -29.54
N LYS A 122 -1.57 32.21 -28.99
CA LYS A 122 -1.81 30.79 -29.34
C LYS A 122 -2.39 30.66 -30.74
N GLU A 123 -3.31 31.54 -31.11
CA GLU A 123 -3.91 31.61 -32.45
C GLU A 123 -2.89 32.04 -33.49
N GLU A 124 -2.14 33.13 -33.24
CA GLU A 124 -1.10 33.68 -34.12
C GLU A 124 0.03 32.68 -34.42
N ASN A 125 0.43 31.86 -33.44
CA ASN A 125 1.42 30.81 -33.64
C ASN A 125 0.90 29.57 -34.40
N THR A 126 -0.40 29.50 -34.67
CA THR A 126 -1.04 28.40 -35.44
C THR A 126 -1.19 28.76 -36.92
N SER A 127 -1.25 30.05 -37.24
CA SER A 127 -1.13 30.60 -38.60
C SER A 127 0.33 30.62 -39.05
N ILE A 128 0.61 30.00 -40.19
CA ILE A 128 1.97 29.71 -40.70
C ILE A 128 2.73 31.00 -41.04
N ALA A 129 3.83 31.26 -40.32
CA ALA A 129 4.93 32.14 -40.74
C ALA A 129 6.25 31.40 -40.43
N LEU A 130 7.13 31.28 -41.44
CA LEU A 130 8.32 30.42 -41.38
C LEU A 130 9.51 31.01 -40.63
N ASP A 131 9.52 32.31 -40.33
CA ASP A 131 10.75 33.00 -39.88
C ASP A 131 10.66 33.58 -38.46
N SER A 132 9.45 33.67 -37.88
CA SER A 132 9.22 34.30 -36.58
C SER A 132 8.11 33.59 -35.77
N LYS A 133 8.14 33.75 -34.45
CA LYS A 133 7.21 33.12 -33.51
C LYS A 133 6.93 34.01 -32.30
N CYS A 134 5.69 34.03 -31.82
CA CYS A 134 5.29 34.75 -30.61
C CYS A 134 5.56 33.96 -29.33
N CYS A 135 6.25 34.57 -28.37
CA CYS A 135 6.54 33.96 -27.07
C CYS A 135 5.31 33.90 -26.17
N SER A 136 4.95 32.71 -25.67
CA SER A 136 3.80 32.53 -24.78
C SER A 136 3.93 33.20 -23.41
N SER A 137 5.15 33.62 -23.03
CA SER A 137 5.43 34.28 -21.74
C SER A 137 5.32 35.80 -21.83
N CYS A 138 6.02 36.43 -22.77
CA CYS A 138 6.05 37.89 -22.91
C CYS A 138 5.16 38.43 -24.04
N CYS A 139 4.53 37.55 -24.83
CA CYS A 139 3.63 37.88 -25.93
C CYS A 139 4.25 38.76 -27.01
N LYS A 140 5.58 38.65 -27.21
CA LYS A 140 6.32 39.34 -28.27
C LYS A 140 6.79 38.35 -29.32
N GLU A 141 6.84 38.81 -30.56
CA GLU A 141 7.37 38.09 -31.70
C GLU A 141 8.90 38.12 -31.71
N PHE A 142 9.53 36.97 -31.99
CA PHE A 142 10.97 36.83 -32.12
C PHE A 142 11.32 35.83 -33.24
N PRO A 143 12.56 35.89 -33.78
CA PRO A 143 13.06 34.87 -34.69
C PRO A 143 13.09 33.46 -34.09
N LEU A 144 12.97 32.43 -34.93
CA LEU A 144 12.87 31.02 -34.50
C LEU A 144 14.09 30.53 -33.70
N GLU A 145 15.28 31.09 -33.92
CA GLU A 145 16.50 30.74 -33.19
C GLU A 145 16.34 30.99 -31.68
N GLN A 146 15.54 31.99 -31.32
CA GLN A 146 15.24 32.31 -29.93
C GLN A 146 14.37 31.24 -29.25
N PHE A 147 13.83 30.28 -30.00
CA PHE A 147 12.96 29.21 -29.50
C PHE A 147 13.63 27.84 -29.45
N ILE A 148 14.88 27.71 -29.90
CA ILE A 148 15.63 26.44 -29.82
C ILE A 148 15.90 26.10 -28.34
N GLY A 149 15.46 24.91 -27.92
CA GLY A 149 15.74 24.38 -26.58
C GLY A 149 17.19 23.91 -26.41
N GLU A 150 17.66 23.75 -25.18
CA GLU A 150 19.07 23.38 -24.87
C GLU A 150 19.53 22.05 -25.48
N ARG A 151 18.60 21.14 -25.73
CA ARG A 151 18.90 19.84 -26.34
C ARG A 151 18.87 19.88 -27.87
N HIS A 152 18.59 21.05 -28.46
CA HIS A 152 18.43 21.28 -29.90
C HIS A 152 17.39 20.37 -30.60
N THR A 153 16.57 19.63 -29.83
CA THR A 153 15.64 18.63 -30.36
C THR A 153 14.20 19.13 -30.52
N ALA A 154 13.84 20.28 -29.96
CA ALA A 154 12.47 20.79 -30.01
C ALA A 154 12.42 22.33 -29.96
N ILE A 155 11.47 22.89 -30.71
CA ILE A 155 11.12 24.31 -30.69
C ILE A 155 10.23 24.57 -29.47
N THR A 156 10.68 25.45 -28.59
CA THR A 156 9.97 25.81 -27.35
C THR A 156 8.84 26.81 -27.62
N LYS A 157 7.96 27.01 -26.62
CA LYS A 157 6.85 27.99 -26.69
C LYS A 157 7.22 29.39 -26.21
N THR A 158 8.36 29.53 -25.55
CA THR A 158 8.83 30.77 -24.91
C THR A 158 10.16 31.17 -25.50
N CYS A 159 10.50 32.46 -25.57
CA CYS A 159 11.80 32.93 -26.08
C CYS A 159 12.92 32.69 -25.07
N LYS A 160 14.19 32.72 -25.53
CA LYS A 160 15.40 32.46 -24.73
C LYS A 160 15.43 33.26 -23.43
N LYS A 161 15.21 34.57 -23.52
CA LYS A 161 15.19 35.48 -22.35
C LYS A 161 14.14 35.08 -21.32
N CYS A 162 12.93 34.72 -21.74
CA CYS A 162 11.88 34.25 -20.82
C CYS A 162 12.21 32.90 -20.21
N ARG A 163 12.88 32.00 -20.94
CA ARG A 163 13.35 30.72 -20.41
C ARG A 163 14.43 30.92 -19.33
N GLU A 164 15.40 31.80 -19.57
CA GLU A 164 16.47 32.12 -18.62
C GLU A 164 15.92 32.73 -17.32
N ILE A 165 15.00 33.69 -17.44
CA ILE A 165 14.29 34.25 -16.28
C ILE A 165 13.52 33.14 -15.54
N GLY A 166 12.84 32.26 -16.29
CA GLY A 166 12.13 31.11 -15.73
C GLY A 166 13.03 30.22 -14.88
N LYS A 167 14.24 29.89 -15.35
CA LYS A 167 15.21 29.10 -14.60
C LYS A 167 15.65 29.77 -13.30
N ILE A 168 15.91 31.09 -13.35
CA ILE A 168 16.29 31.85 -12.14
C ILE A 168 15.15 31.81 -11.13
N CYS A 169 13.90 31.97 -11.57
CA CYS A 169 12.73 31.84 -10.71
C CYS A 169 12.56 30.43 -10.16
N ASP A 170 12.72 29.40 -11.00
CA ASP A 170 12.60 27.99 -10.59
C ASP A 170 13.66 27.58 -9.58
N ASN A 171 14.89 28.10 -9.68
CA ASN A 171 15.95 27.89 -8.70
C ASN A 171 15.63 28.48 -7.33
N LYS A 172 14.80 29.53 -7.27
CA LYS A 172 14.35 30.17 -6.02
C LYS A 172 13.08 29.52 -5.45
N ARG A 173 12.47 28.55 -6.14
CA ARG A 173 11.26 27.88 -5.67
C ARG A 173 11.61 26.81 -4.65
N ASP A 174 10.83 26.76 -3.58
CA ASP A 174 10.86 25.63 -2.65
C ASP A 174 10.41 24.35 -3.37
N LYS A 175 11.35 23.41 -3.45
CA LYS A 175 11.18 22.09 -4.08
C LYS A 175 10.14 21.25 -3.35
N GLU A 176 10.07 21.35 -2.03
CA GLU A 176 9.17 20.52 -1.22
C GLU A 176 7.73 21.00 -1.36
N HIS A 177 7.49 22.30 -1.21
CA HIS A 177 6.19 22.92 -1.48
C HIS A 177 5.67 22.58 -2.88
N ARG A 178 6.52 22.70 -3.92
CA ARG A 178 6.14 22.34 -5.30
C ARG A 178 5.72 20.87 -5.42
N ASN A 179 6.50 19.96 -4.82
CA ASN A 179 6.20 18.54 -4.86
C ASN A 179 4.90 18.21 -4.11
N GLU A 180 4.62 18.89 -3.00
CA GLU A 180 3.39 18.73 -2.24
C GLU A 180 2.16 19.17 -3.05
N VAL A 181 2.23 20.34 -3.69
CA VAL A 181 1.17 20.84 -4.59
C VAL A 181 0.93 19.85 -5.73
N ALA A 182 1.99 19.29 -6.31
CA ALA A 182 1.89 18.26 -7.33
C ALA A 182 1.21 16.98 -6.80
N ARG A 183 1.57 16.50 -5.60
CA ARG A 183 0.91 15.36 -4.96
C ARG A 183 -0.59 15.59 -4.75
N LYS A 184 -0.99 16.78 -4.27
CA LYS A 184 -2.40 17.16 -4.09
C LYS A 184 -3.16 17.16 -5.42
N ASN A 185 -2.57 17.71 -6.47
CA ASN A 185 -3.18 17.70 -7.80
C ASN A 185 -3.27 16.28 -8.38
N ASP A 186 -2.22 15.47 -8.26
CA ASP A 186 -2.20 14.09 -8.73
C ASP A 186 -3.17 13.17 -7.98
N ALA A 187 -3.52 13.52 -6.74
CA ALA A 187 -4.49 12.78 -5.94
C ALA A 187 -5.93 12.97 -6.41
N LYS A 188 -6.23 14.01 -7.20
CA LYS A 188 -7.57 14.31 -7.72
C LYS A 188 -8.12 13.15 -8.56
N PRO A 189 -9.41 12.78 -8.41
CA PRO A 189 -10.01 11.64 -9.13
C PRO A 189 -9.86 11.74 -10.65
N GLU A 190 -10.11 12.92 -11.21
CA GLU A 190 -9.98 13.22 -12.65
C GLU A 190 -8.57 12.88 -13.17
N ASN A 191 -7.54 13.32 -12.45
CA ASN A 191 -6.15 13.07 -12.82
C ASN A 191 -5.77 11.59 -12.68
N LYS A 192 -6.30 10.89 -11.66
CA LYS A 192 -6.11 9.44 -11.52
C LYS A 192 -6.76 8.67 -12.67
N ALA A 193 -7.97 9.04 -13.07
CA ALA A 193 -8.70 8.42 -14.17
C ALA A 193 -7.96 8.62 -15.51
N VAL A 194 -7.54 9.86 -15.81
CA VAL A 194 -6.75 10.17 -17.02
C VAL A 194 -5.45 9.37 -17.04
N LYS A 195 -4.75 9.27 -15.90
CA LYS A 195 -3.53 8.44 -15.80
C LYS A 195 -3.80 6.95 -15.94
N SER A 196 -4.92 6.43 -15.44
CA SER A 196 -5.31 5.02 -15.61
C SER A 196 -5.56 4.72 -17.07
N LYS A 197 -6.42 5.51 -17.72
CA LYS A 197 -6.76 5.37 -19.13
C LYS A 197 -5.52 5.44 -20.02
N TRP A 198 -4.63 6.41 -19.78
CA TRP A 198 -3.37 6.50 -20.51
C TRP A 198 -2.49 5.25 -20.33
N LYS A 199 -2.42 4.68 -19.11
CA LYS A 199 -1.65 3.46 -18.84
C LYS A 199 -2.22 2.24 -19.54
N GLU A 200 -3.55 2.13 -19.62
CA GLU A 200 -4.25 1.06 -20.34
C GLU A 200 -3.96 1.18 -21.85
N GLU A 201 -4.13 2.37 -22.42
CA GLU A 201 -3.86 2.66 -23.84
C GLU A 201 -2.36 2.56 -24.22
N ASN A 202 -1.46 2.74 -23.25
CA ASN A 202 -0.01 2.71 -23.45
C ASN A 202 0.66 1.62 -22.59
N TYR A 203 -0.01 0.49 -22.38
CA TYR A 203 0.45 -0.57 -21.48
C TYR A 203 1.87 -1.06 -21.80
N GLU A 204 2.20 -1.22 -23.08
CA GLU A 204 3.52 -1.67 -23.52
C GLU A 204 4.64 -0.70 -23.11
N LYS A 205 4.38 0.61 -23.16
CA LYS A 205 5.34 1.64 -22.69
C LYS A 205 5.52 1.56 -21.18
N VAL A 206 4.45 1.34 -20.43
CA VAL A 206 4.47 1.21 -18.97
C VAL A 206 5.23 -0.06 -18.55
N ALA A 207 4.89 -1.19 -19.17
CA ALA A 207 5.55 -2.47 -18.94
C ALA A 207 7.05 -2.38 -19.23
N LYS A 208 7.44 -1.71 -20.33
CA LYS A 208 8.85 -1.48 -20.65
C LYS A 208 9.57 -0.67 -19.58
N ILE A 209 8.98 0.43 -19.09
CA ILE A 209 9.56 1.23 -18.00
C ILE A 209 9.80 0.37 -16.74
N TRP A 210 8.85 -0.50 -16.40
CA TRP A 210 9.00 -1.40 -15.25
C TRP A 210 10.09 -2.46 -15.47
N MET A 211 10.19 -3.03 -16.67
CA MET A 211 11.26 -3.98 -17.03
C MET A 211 12.64 -3.30 -16.98
N ASP A 212 12.81 -2.16 -17.64
CA ASP A 212 14.07 -1.40 -17.68
C ASP A 212 14.48 -0.91 -16.27
N SER A 213 13.50 -0.58 -15.41
CA SER A 213 13.76 -0.25 -14.00
C SER A 213 14.21 -1.46 -13.19
N ARG A 214 13.62 -2.63 -13.43
CA ARG A 214 13.96 -3.86 -12.73
C ARG A 214 15.33 -4.37 -13.15
N GLU A 215 15.65 -4.32 -14.45
CA GLU A 215 16.95 -4.72 -15.00
C GLU A 215 18.07 -3.90 -14.38
N ARG A 216 17.96 -2.57 -14.38
CA ARG A 216 18.92 -1.69 -13.70
C ARG A 216 19.07 -1.99 -12.21
N GLN A 217 17.99 -2.36 -11.52
CA GLN A 217 18.06 -2.74 -10.11
C GLN A 217 18.76 -4.09 -9.91
N LEU A 218 18.56 -5.05 -10.82
CA LEU A 218 19.26 -6.32 -10.81
C LEU A 218 20.75 -6.17 -11.14
N GLU A 219 21.10 -5.30 -12.08
CA GLU A 219 22.49 -4.96 -12.41
C GLU A 219 23.19 -4.27 -11.24
N ASN A 220 22.53 -3.28 -10.61
CA ASN A 220 23.13 -2.50 -9.54
C ASN A 220 23.23 -3.24 -8.19
N LEU A 221 22.26 -4.10 -7.85
CA LEU A 221 22.17 -4.74 -6.54
C LEU A 221 22.52 -6.24 -6.57
N GLY A 222 22.48 -6.87 -7.74
CA GLY A 222 22.50 -8.32 -7.87
C GLY A 222 21.13 -8.97 -7.58
N THR A 223 20.98 -10.24 -7.98
CA THR A 223 19.69 -10.94 -7.91
C THR A 223 19.24 -11.21 -6.47
N GLU A 224 20.16 -11.62 -5.59
CA GLU A 224 19.83 -12.00 -4.22
C GLU A 224 19.37 -10.81 -3.38
N GLU A 225 20.13 -9.71 -3.41
CA GLU A 225 19.80 -8.49 -2.66
C GLU A 225 18.52 -7.83 -3.19
N TYR A 226 18.30 -7.86 -4.51
CA TYR A 226 17.02 -7.44 -5.10
C TYR A 226 15.85 -8.27 -4.56
N LEU A 227 15.97 -9.61 -4.52
CA LEU A 227 14.90 -10.47 -4.00
C LEU A 227 14.63 -10.22 -2.51
N LYS A 228 15.68 -10.01 -1.71
CA LYS A 228 15.57 -9.65 -0.28
C LYS A 228 14.83 -8.33 -0.09
N LYS A 229 15.22 -7.28 -0.83
CA LYS A 229 14.54 -5.98 -0.82
C LYS A 229 13.07 -6.09 -1.21
N GLN A 230 12.75 -6.91 -2.22
CA GLN A 230 11.35 -7.12 -2.63
C GLN A 230 10.54 -7.90 -1.58
N ALA A 231 11.15 -8.87 -0.89
CA ALA A 231 10.52 -9.57 0.21
C ALA A 231 10.22 -8.63 1.39
N GLU A 232 11.15 -7.74 1.73
CA GLU A 232 10.98 -6.70 2.75
C GLU A 232 9.89 -5.70 2.38
N ASN A 233 9.87 -5.21 1.14
CA ASN A 233 8.81 -4.34 0.64
C ASN A 233 7.43 -5.01 0.73
N ALA A 234 7.35 -6.29 0.37
CA ALA A 234 6.12 -7.06 0.49
C ALA A 234 5.72 -7.26 1.97
N LYS A 235 6.68 -7.44 2.88
CA LYS A 235 6.43 -7.52 4.33
C LYS A 235 5.85 -6.21 4.86
N LYS A 236 6.53 -5.08 4.61
CA LYS A 236 6.05 -3.74 4.98
C LYS A 236 4.66 -3.44 4.43
N TRP A 237 4.38 -3.86 3.19
CA TRP A 237 3.06 -3.69 2.61
C TRP A 237 1.98 -4.48 3.37
N ARG A 238 2.24 -5.73 3.76
CA ARG A 238 1.32 -6.53 4.56
C ARG A 238 1.07 -5.91 5.94
N GLU A 239 2.13 -5.44 6.60
CA GLU A 239 2.05 -4.77 7.91
C GLU A 239 1.23 -3.47 7.84
N ASN A 240 1.41 -2.69 6.77
CA ASN A 240 0.69 -1.43 6.58
C ASN A 240 -0.72 -1.60 5.97
N ASN A 241 -1.12 -2.81 5.54
CA ASN A 241 -2.42 -3.06 4.89
C ASN A 241 -3.06 -4.38 5.39
N PRO A 242 -3.32 -4.52 6.71
CA PRO A 242 -3.87 -5.75 7.28
C PRO A 242 -5.26 -6.09 6.73
N GLU A 243 -6.16 -5.12 6.60
CA GLU A 243 -7.52 -5.33 6.06
C GLU A 243 -7.50 -5.88 4.63
N LYS A 244 -6.61 -5.35 3.77
CA LYS A 244 -6.46 -5.87 2.40
C LYS A 244 -5.89 -7.29 2.40
N GLN A 245 -5.03 -7.64 3.36
CA GLN A 245 -4.55 -9.02 3.50
C GLN A 245 -5.69 -9.96 3.86
N GLU A 246 -6.56 -9.56 4.78
CA GLU A 246 -7.72 -10.34 5.19
C GLU A 246 -8.66 -10.62 4.01
N ILE A 247 -9.03 -9.59 3.25
CA ILE A 247 -9.85 -9.72 2.04
C ILE A 247 -9.19 -10.68 1.03
N VAL A 248 -7.89 -10.54 0.79
CA VAL A 248 -7.15 -11.42 -0.12
C VAL A 248 -7.13 -12.86 0.38
N ASN A 249 -7.03 -13.09 1.68
CA ASN A 249 -7.01 -14.42 2.28
C ASN A 249 -8.40 -15.08 2.22
N GLU A 250 -9.47 -14.33 2.49
CA GLU A 250 -10.84 -14.82 2.32
C GLU A 250 -11.14 -15.14 0.85
N ASN A 251 -10.77 -14.26 -0.09
CA ASN A 251 -10.92 -14.54 -1.52
C ASN A 251 -10.18 -15.82 -1.95
N LYS A 252 -8.99 -16.07 -1.42
CA LYS A 252 -8.25 -17.33 -1.67
C LYS A 252 -8.99 -18.54 -1.10
N LYS A 253 -9.51 -18.44 0.12
CA LYS A 253 -10.22 -19.53 0.83
C LYS A 253 -11.52 -19.94 0.15
N HIS A 254 -12.23 -18.97 -0.45
CA HIS A 254 -13.51 -19.18 -1.12
C HIS A 254 -13.41 -19.47 -2.62
N SER A 255 -12.25 -19.23 -3.25
CA SER A 255 -12.07 -19.51 -4.69
C SER A 255 -11.69 -20.97 -4.98
N LYS A 256 -12.66 -21.75 -5.49
CA LYS A 256 -12.43 -23.12 -6.00
C LYS A 256 -11.28 -23.19 -7.02
N LYS A 257 -11.21 -22.21 -7.94
CA LYS A 257 -10.13 -22.15 -8.95
C LYS A 257 -8.75 -21.97 -8.34
N LEU A 258 -8.61 -21.09 -7.34
CA LEU A 258 -7.34 -20.93 -6.64
C LEU A 258 -6.97 -22.18 -5.85
N GLN A 259 -7.93 -22.83 -5.20
CA GLN A 259 -7.71 -24.08 -4.47
C GLN A 259 -7.28 -25.23 -5.39
N TYR A 260 -7.93 -25.41 -6.54
CA TYR A 260 -7.53 -26.37 -7.57
C TYR A 260 -6.07 -26.16 -8.00
N ASN A 261 -5.69 -24.92 -8.30
CA ASN A 261 -4.31 -24.58 -8.68
C ASN A 261 -3.30 -24.89 -7.57
N ILE A 262 -3.70 -24.75 -6.30
CA ILE A 262 -2.87 -25.13 -5.15
C ILE A 262 -2.65 -26.64 -5.13
N TYR A 263 -3.70 -27.45 -5.32
CA TYR A 263 -3.59 -28.91 -5.38
C TYR A 263 -2.69 -29.37 -6.53
N SER A 264 -2.92 -28.88 -7.75
CA SER A 264 -2.10 -29.20 -8.93
C SER A 264 -0.62 -28.87 -8.72
N ARG A 265 -0.32 -27.65 -8.22
CA ARG A 265 1.06 -27.25 -7.91
C ARG A 265 1.69 -28.13 -6.84
N ASN A 266 0.95 -28.43 -5.76
CA ASN A 266 1.45 -29.24 -4.66
C ASN A 266 1.70 -30.69 -5.09
N ALA A 267 0.85 -31.23 -5.97
CA ALA A 267 1.05 -32.54 -6.59
C ALA A 267 2.35 -32.56 -7.40
N GLY A 268 2.58 -31.55 -8.24
CA GLY A 268 3.80 -31.44 -9.04
C GLY A 268 5.10 -31.30 -8.21
N VAL A 269 5.04 -30.67 -7.03
CA VAL A 269 6.15 -30.59 -6.07
C VAL A 269 6.38 -31.94 -5.38
N LYS A 270 5.30 -32.64 -5.05
CA LYS A 270 5.34 -33.98 -4.46
C LYS A 270 5.57 -35.08 -5.49
N ASN A 271 5.69 -34.75 -6.78
CA ASN A 271 5.74 -35.71 -7.87
C ASN A 271 4.60 -36.75 -7.83
N LEU A 272 3.40 -36.26 -7.53
CA LEU A 272 2.18 -37.04 -7.56
C LEU A 272 1.49 -36.81 -8.90
N GLU A 273 0.98 -37.89 -9.48
CA GLU A 273 0.09 -37.81 -10.62
C GLU A 273 -1.10 -36.90 -10.31
N PHE A 274 -1.54 -36.13 -11.30
CA PHE A 274 -2.65 -35.19 -11.17
C PHE A 274 -3.43 -35.17 -12.48
N THR A 275 -4.47 -36.00 -12.57
CA THR A 275 -5.28 -36.17 -13.79
C THR A 275 -6.70 -35.64 -13.64
N ILE A 276 -7.15 -35.34 -12.42
CA ILE A 276 -8.47 -34.72 -12.21
C ILE A 276 -8.56 -33.39 -12.95
N SER A 277 -9.65 -33.21 -13.72
CA SER A 277 -9.93 -31.94 -14.37
C SER A 277 -10.45 -30.90 -13.35
N TYR A 278 -10.61 -29.65 -13.79
CA TYR A 278 -11.22 -28.63 -12.93
C TYR A 278 -12.69 -28.94 -12.63
N ASP A 279 -13.42 -29.52 -13.57
CA ASP A 279 -14.83 -29.85 -13.41
C ASP A 279 -15.00 -31.06 -12.48
N ASP A 280 -14.15 -32.08 -12.62
CA ASP A 280 -14.09 -33.19 -11.66
C ASP A 280 -13.78 -32.70 -10.25
N TYR A 281 -12.81 -31.78 -10.13
CA TYR A 281 -12.48 -31.16 -8.85
C TYR A 281 -13.70 -30.50 -8.22
N VAL A 282 -14.45 -29.68 -8.97
CA VAL A 282 -15.67 -29.01 -8.49
C VAL A 282 -16.70 -30.05 -8.03
N ALA A 283 -16.97 -31.06 -8.86
CA ALA A 283 -17.90 -32.13 -8.56
C ALA A 283 -17.51 -32.96 -7.32
N ILE A 284 -16.21 -33.11 -7.02
CA ILE A 284 -15.73 -33.74 -5.80
C ILE A 284 -15.95 -32.81 -4.60
N VAL A 285 -15.46 -31.57 -4.64
CA VAL A 285 -15.43 -30.71 -3.44
C VAL A 285 -16.79 -30.20 -2.99
N GLU A 286 -17.79 -30.18 -3.87
CA GLU A 286 -19.17 -29.82 -3.52
C GLU A 286 -19.93 -30.94 -2.80
N LYS A 287 -19.42 -32.18 -2.83
CA LYS A 287 -19.98 -33.28 -2.06
C LYS A 287 -19.68 -33.11 -0.57
N SER A 288 -20.55 -33.68 0.25
CA SER A 288 -20.30 -33.90 1.67
C SER A 288 -18.97 -34.64 1.91
N CYS A 289 -18.32 -34.37 3.04
CA CYS A 289 -17.07 -35.03 3.41
C CYS A 289 -17.28 -36.54 3.46
N TYR A 290 -16.45 -37.28 2.71
CA TYR A 290 -16.50 -38.74 2.63
C TYR A 290 -16.45 -39.41 3.99
N TYR A 291 -15.69 -38.85 4.94
CA TYR A 291 -15.54 -39.42 6.27
C TYR A 291 -16.69 -39.10 7.21
N CYS A 292 -17.02 -37.82 7.38
CA CYS A 292 -17.92 -37.38 8.46
C CYS A 292 -19.27 -36.83 7.97
N GLY A 293 -19.56 -36.87 6.67
CA GLY A 293 -20.80 -36.36 6.08
C GLY A 293 -20.96 -34.82 6.04
N ILE A 294 -20.06 -34.04 6.64
CA ILE A 294 -20.20 -32.57 6.70
C ILE A 294 -19.75 -31.87 5.40
N LEU A 295 -20.55 -30.92 4.92
CA LEU A 295 -20.16 -29.87 3.98
C LEU A 295 -19.85 -28.58 4.75
N GLN A 296 -18.70 -27.95 4.48
CA GLN A 296 -18.31 -26.71 5.17
C GLN A 296 -19.19 -25.52 4.77
N GLU A 297 -19.38 -24.57 5.68
CA GLU A 297 -20.20 -23.35 5.48
C GLU A 297 -19.85 -22.57 4.21
N LYS A 298 -18.56 -22.57 3.82
CA LYS A 298 -18.10 -21.92 2.57
C LYS A 298 -18.62 -22.58 1.28
N GLY A 299 -19.41 -23.64 1.37
CA GLY A 299 -20.08 -24.32 0.27
C GLY A 299 -19.25 -25.38 -0.46
N PHE A 300 -18.03 -25.68 0.00
CA PHE A 300 -17.21 -26.77 -0.55
C PHE A 300 -16.12 -27.23 0.42
N ASN A 301 -15.71 -28.48 0.29
CA ASN A 301 -14.66 -29.15 1.05
C ASN A 301 -13.29 -29.07 0.36
N GLY A 302 -12.29 -29.75 0.91
CA GLY A 302 -11.05 -30.07 0.20
C GLY A 302 -11.13 -31.45 -0.46
N ILE A 303 -9.99 -31.90 -0.97
CA ILE A 303 -9.78 -33.27 -1.44
C ILE A 303 -8.83 -34.00 -0.49
N ASP A 304 -9.19 -35.23 -0.12
CA ASP A 304 -8.29 -36.23 0.44
C ASP A 304 -8.04 -37.35 -0.60
N ARG A 305 -6.89 -38.01 -0.48
CA ARG A 305 -6.52 -39.18 -1.28
C ARG A 305 -6.71 -40.42 -0.40
N LYS A 306 -7.62 -41.32 -0.81
CA LYS A 306 -7.92 -42.56 -0.06
C LYS A 306 -6.64 -43.36 0.19
N ASP A 307 -5.88 -43.56 -0.87
CA ASP A 307 -4.54 -44.13 -0.88
C ASP A 307 -3.49 -43.03 -1.07
N GLN A 308 -2.60 -42.89 -0.08
CA GLN A 308 -1.57 -41.86 -0.08
C GLN A 308 -0.41 -42.15 -1.05
N THR A 309 -0.26 -43.41 -1.51
CA THR A 309 0.73 -43.82 -2.51
C THR A 309 0.35 -43.36 -3.92
N LYS A 310 -0.95 -43.21 -4.19
CA LYS A 310 -1.49 -42.78 -5.49
C LYS A 310 -1.63 -41.26 -5.60
N GLY A 311 -1.71 -40.77 -6.84
CA GLY A 311 -1.89 -39.36 -7.14
C GLY A 311 -3.31 -38.84 -6.92
N TYR A 312 -3.58 -37.66 -7.48
CA TYR A 312 -4.91 -37.08 -7.61
C TYR A 312 -5.56 -37.57 -8.90
N ILE A 313 -6.08 -38.80 -8.83
CA ILE A 313 -6.88 -39.46 -9.86
C ILE A 313 -8.32 -39.59 -9.36
N LEU A 314 -9.30 -39.63 -10.27
CA LEU A 314 -10.72 -39.54 -9.93
C LEU A 314 -11.16 -40.62 -8.92
N GLU A 315 -10.65 -41.84 -9.08
CA GLU A 315 -11.00 -43.02 -8.27
C GLU A 315 -10.37 -42.97 -6.88
N ASN A 316 -9.30 -42.21 -6.70
CA ASN A 316 -8.56 -42.08 -5.45
C ASN A 316 -8.95 -40.83 -4.65
N CYS A 317 -9.52 -39.83 -5.31
CA CYS A 317 -9.90 -38.56 -4.69
C CYS A 317 -11.32 -38.60 -4.12
N VAL A 318 -11.45 -38.12 -2.89
CA VAL A 318 -12.75 -37.96 -2.22
C VAL A 318 -12.88 -36.58 -1.60
N SER A 319 -14.11 -36.10 -1.49
CA SER A 319 -14.42 -34.88 -0.74
C SER A 319 -14.01 -35.06 0.71
N CYS A 320 -13.28 -34.11 1.28
CA CYS A 320 -12.84 -34.21 2.67
C CYS A 320 -12.76 -32.84 3.32
N CYS A 321 -13.40 -32.71 4.50
CA CYS A 321 -13.25 -31.50 5.31
C CYS A 321 -11.83 -31.41 5.88
N LYS A 322 -11.40 -30.18 6.22
CA LYS A 322 -10.04 -29.92 6.73
C LYS A 322 -9.69 -30.80 7.94
N LEU A 323 -10.61 -30.97 8.88
CA LEU A 323 -10.40 -31.70 10.12
C LEU A 323 -10.18 -33.20 9.86
N CYS A 324 -11.04 -33.86 9.08
CA CYS A 324 -10.86 -35.28 8.73
C CYS A 324 -9.55 -35.52 7.98
N ASN A 325 -9.21 -34.67 7.01
CA ASN A 325 -7.96 -34.80 6.26
C ASN A 325 -6.74 -34.66 7.18
N TYR A 326 -6.81 -33.79 8.18
CA TYR A 326 -5.77 -33.61 9.17
C TYR A 326 -5.65 -34.83 10.10
N MET A 327 -6.77 -35.30 10.67
CA MET A 327 -6.81 -36.46 11.57
C MET A 327 -6.34 -37.75 10.87
N LYS A 328 -6.75 -37.98 9.63
CA LYS A 328 -6.29 -39.10 8.81
C LYS A 328 -4.78 -39.04 8.57
N GLY A 329 -4.26 -37.85 8.31
CA GLY A 329 -2.87 -37.63 7.95
C GLY A 329 -2.43 -38.53 6.79
N SER A 330 -1.34 -39.27 6.98
CA SER A 330 -0.75 -40.16 5.96
C SER A 330 -1.25 -41.60 6.01
N THR A 331 -2.28 -41.91 6.79
CA THR A 331 -2.87 -43.25 6.85
C THR A 331 -3.84 -43.51 5.70
N SER A 332 -4.17 -44.77 5.45
CA SER A 332 -5.25 -45.13 4.51
C SER A 332 -6.61 -44.78 5.10
N ASN A 333 -7.62 -44.65 4.24
CA ASN A 333 -9.00 -44.39 4.66
C ASN A 333 -9.53 -45.48 5.61
N GLU A 334 -9.25 -46.76 5.33
CA GLU A 334 -9.71 -47.88 6.16
C GLU A 334 -9.10 -47.85 7.57
N VAL A 335 -7.79 -47.63 7.68
CA VAL A 335 -7.11 -47.51 8.97
C VAL A 335 -7.68 -46.33 9.77
N PHE A 336 -7.99 -45.21 9.10
CA PHE A 336 -8.56 -44.05 9.78
C PHE A 336 -9.98 -44.32 10.32
N ILE A 337 -10.84 -45.00 9.55
CA ILE A 337 -12.19 -45.37 9.99
C ILE A 337 -12.11 -46.35 11.18
N LYS A 338 -11.25 -47.37 11.11
CA LYS A 338 -11.00 -48.31 12.22
C LYS A 338 -10.46 -47.62 13.47
N ARG A 339 -9.57 -46.63 13.33
CA ARG A 339 -9.09 -45.83 14.46
C ARG A 339 -10.23 -45.06 15.14
N ALA A 340 -11.18 -44.54 14.37
CA ALA A 340 -12.34 -43.85 14.92
C ALA A 340 -13.19 -44.78 15.78
N GLU A 341 -13.54 -45.96 15.25
CA GLU A 341 -14.28 -46.98 16.00
C GLU A 341 -13.52 -47.43 17.25
N HIS A 342 -12.23 -47.74 17.12
CA HIS A 342 -11.40 -48.18 18.26
C HIS A 342 -11.37 -47.13 19.38
N ILE A 343 -11.13 -45.85 19.06
CA ILE A 343 -11.09 -44.79 20.08
C ILE A 343 -12.45 -44.66 20.75
N LEU A 344 -13.54 -44.63 19.98
CA LEU A 344 -14.88 -44.50 20.55
C LEU A 344 -15.26 -45.68 21.44
N THR A 345 -14.93 -46.90 21.03
CA THR A 345 -15.13 -48.11 21.84
C THR A 345 -14.32 -48.04 23.13
N PHE A 346 -13.03 -47.69 23.04
CA PHE A 346 -12.18 -47.54 24.22
C PHE A 346 -12.66 -46.45 25.19
N GLN A 347 -13.24 -45.36 24.67
CA GLN A 347 -13.85 -44.29 25.45
C GLN A 347 -15.28 -44.61 25.94
N ASN A 348 -15.76 -45.84 25.72
CA ASN A 348 -17.12 -46.28 26.03
C ASN A 348 -18.21 -45.38 25.43
N LYS A 349 -17.96 -44.82 24.25
CA LYS A 349 -18.92 -43.98 23.51
C LYS A 349 -19.80 -44.79 22.56
N ILE A 350 -19.35 -45.97 22.16
CA ILE A 350 -20.08 -46.93 21.31
C ILE A 350 -19.76 -48.35 21.76
N SER A 351 -20.58 -49.30 21.34
CA SER A 351 -20.25 -50.74 21.36
C SER A 351 -19.72 -51.14 19.99
N GLY A 352 -18.40 -51.14 19.83
CA GLY A 352 -17.71 -51.46 18.58
C GLY A 352 -16.47 -52.31 18.78
N ASN A 353 -15.64 -52.42 17.75
CA ASN A 353 -14.44 -53.23 17.75
C ASN A 353 -13.18 -52.44 18.18
N LEU A 354 -12.21 -53.15 18.77
CA LEU A 354 -10.91 -52.60 19.11
C LEU A 354 -9.86 -53.01 18.06
N TYR A 355 -9.34 -52.03 17.33
CA TYR A 355 -8.25 -52.17 16.35
C TYR A 355 -6.90 -51.60 16.87
N SER A 356 -6.28 -52.25 17.85
CA SER A 356 -5.04 -51.77 18.46
C SER A 356 -3.84 -51.77 17.48
N GLU A 357 -3.87 -52.66 16.49
CA GLU A 357 -2.89 -52.79 15.40
C GLU A 357 -2.86 -51.59 14.44
N CYS A 358 -3.96 -50.82 14.39
CA CYS A 358 -4.05 -49.62 13.57
C CYS A 358 -3.20 -48.45 14.11
N PHE A 359 -2.64 -48.55 15.32
CA PHE A 359 -1.84 -47.49 15.95
C PHE A 359 -0.34 -47.81 15.90
N ALA A 360 0.43 -46.93 15.27
CA ALA A 360 1.86 -47.14 15.05
C ALA A 360 2.70 -46.98 16.32
N ASN A 361 3.92 -47.51 16.30
CA ASN A 361 4.83 -47.41 17.43
C ASN A 361 5.64 -46.10 17.39
N HIS A 362 5.92 -45.52 18.56
CA HIS A 362 6.60 -44.23 18.67
C HIS A 362 7.57 -44.25 19.84
N LYS A 363 8.58 -43.38 19.77
CA LYS A 363 9.50 -43.13 20.89
C LYS A 363 9.08 -41.83 21.57
N SER A 364 9.05 -41.84 22.90
CA SER A 364 8.74 -40.63 23.67
C SER A 364 9.83 -39.58 23.55
N ALA A 365 9.45 -38.31 23.61
CA ALA A 365 10.40 -37.21 23.74
C ALA A 365 10.84 -37.10 25.20
N CYS A 366 12.13 -36.87 25.46
CA CYS A 366 12.62 -36.77 26.84
C CYS A 366 12.07 -35.55 27.58
N TYR A 367 12.13 -35.59 28.92
CA TYR A 367 11.73 -34.50 29.81
C TYR A 367 12.27 -33.11 29.38
N SER A 368 13.57 -33.02 29.11
CA SER A 368 14.21 -31.77 28.69
C SER A 368 13.64 -31.23 27.37
N SER A 369 13.23 -32.11 26.45
CA SER A 369 12.59 -31.70 25.20
C SER A 369 11.22 -31.07 25.45
N TYR A 370 10.42 -31.59 26.39
CA TYR A 370 9.15 -30.97 26.76
C TYR A 370 9.37 -29.63 27.45
N LYS A 371 10.31 -29.55 28.40
CA LYS A 371 10.66 -28.30 29.09
C LYS A 371 11.10 -27.21 28.11
N SER A 372 11.98 -27.53 27.17
CA SER A 372 12.41 -26.58 26.13
C SER A 372 11.28 -26.15 25.19
N ARG A 373 10.35 -27.05 24.85
CA ARG A 373 9.17 -26.72 24.04
C ARG A 373 8.21 -25.80 24.79
N ALA A 374 7.99 -26.04 26.07
CA ALA A 374 7.16 -25.19 26.92
C ALA A 374 7.75 -23.77 27.00
N LEU A 375 9.04 -23.66 27.28
CA LEU A 375 9.74 -22.37 27.30
C LEU A 375 9.62 -21.62 25.96
N LYS A 376 9.86 -22.30 24.83
CA LYS A 376 9.72 -21.69 23.49
C LYS A 376 8.30 -21.20 23.20
N LYS A 377 7.29 -21.86 23.77
CA LYS A 377 5.88 -21.52 23.62
C LYS A 377 5.36 -20.60 24.74
N GLN A 378 6.21 -20.19 25.68
CA GLN A 378 5.84 -19.40 26.86
C GLN A 378 4.71 -20.08 27.66
N LEU A 379 4.90 -21.37 27.94
CA LEU A 379 3.98 -22.18 28.72
C LEU A 379 4.64 -22.57 30.04
N ASP A 380 3.85 -22.56 31.11
CA ASP A 380 4.30 -23.05 32.41
C ASP A 380 4.70 -24.52 32.32
N PHE A 381 5.74 -24.88 33.07
CA PHE A 381 6.24 -26.25 33.14
C PHE A 381 6.52 -26.61 34.59
N LEU A 382 5.49 -27.17 35.24
CA LEU A 382 5.45 -27.45 36.68
C LEU A 382 5.56 -28.95 37.00
N ILE A 383 5.48 -29.83 36.00
CA ILE A 383 5.72 -31.27 36.23
C ILE A 383 7.18 -31.53 36.53
N THR A 384 7.45 -32.38 37.52
CA THR A 384 8.81 -32.83 37.86
C THR A 384 9.29 -33.94 36.92
N ASN A 385 10.56 -34.32 37.03
CA ASN A 385 11.09 -35.46 36.28
C ASN A 385 10.41 -36.77 36.72
N GLU A 386 10.13 -36.91 38.02
CA GLU A 386 9.39 -38.04 38.57
C GLU A 386 7.95 -38.11 38.04
N ASP A 387 7.26 -36.96 37.96
CA ASP A 387 5.92 -36.90 37.35
C ASP A 387 5.96 -37.31 35.89
N TYR A 388 6.96 -36.82 35.14
CA TYR A 388 7.16 -37.19 33.75
C TYR A 388 7.30 -38.70 33.59
N ASP A 389 8.18 -39.35 34.37
CA ASP A 389 8.40 -40.80 34.29
C ASP A 389 7.14 -41.58 34.65
N LYS A 390 6.37 -41.13 35.66
CA LYS A 390 5.07 -41.73 36.01
C LYS A 390 4.06 -41.58 34.87
N ILE A 391 3.98 -40.41 34.25
CA ILE A 391 3.00 -40.14 33.18
C ILE A 391 3.30 -41.00 31.96
N ILE A 392 4.53 -40.98 31.42
CA ILE A 392 4.83 -41.66 30.14
C ILE A 392 4.66 -43.19 30.20
N ASN A 393 4.71 -43.78 31.40
CA ASN A 393 4.54 -45.21 31.59
C ASN A 393 3.06 -45.65 31.63
N ASN A 394 2.11 -44.71 31.76
CA ASN A 394 0.69 -45.01 31.67
C ASN A 394 0.27 -45.32 30.22
N ASN A 395 -0.84 -46.05 30.07
CA ASN A 395 -1.47 -46.30 28.77
C ASN A 395 -1.99 -44.98 28.17
N CYS A 396 -2.10 -44.93 26.84
CA CYS A 396 -2.67 -43.77 26.16
C CYS A 396 -4.11 -43.55 26.64
N TYR A 397 -4.41 -42.34 27.13
CA TYR A 397 -5.74 -42.05 27.67
C TYR A 397 -6.84 -42.05 26.59
N LEU A 398 -6.47 -41.88 25.30
CA LEU A 398 -7.40 -41.81 24.17
C LEU A 398 -7.73 -43.17 23.57
N CYS A 399 -6.72 -44.01 23.31
CA CYS A 399 -6.89 -45.30 22.63
C CYS A 399 -6.38 -46.50 23.44
N GLY A 400 -5.92 -46.31 24.66
CA GLY A 400 -5.44 -47.42 25.50
C GLY A 400 -4.11 -48.04 25.09
N LYS A 401 -3.44 -47.53 24.05
CA LYS A 401 -2.14 -48.07 23.60
C LYS A 401 -1.14 -48.16 24.76
N THR A 402 -0.65 -49.38 24.99
CA THR A 402 0.28 -49.73 26.07
C THR A 402 1.73 -49.48 25.65
N ASN A 403 2.62 -49.39 26.65
CA ASN A 403 4.06 -49.29 26.43
C ASN A 403 4.67 -50.68 26.21
N ASP A 404 5.62 -50.77 25.28
CA ASP A 404 6.43 -51.98 25.03
C ASP A 404 7.88 -51.59 24.65
N ASP A 405 8.72 -52.56 24.28
CA ASP A 405 10.12 -52.30 23.92
C ASP A 405 10.28 -51.42 22.66
N LYS A 406 9.24 -51.37 21.81
CA LYS A 406 9.21 -50.64 20.55
C LYS A 406 8.38 -49.34 20.65
N HIS A 407 7.57 -49.18 21.69
CA HIS A 407 6.62 -48.10 21.88
C HIS A 407 6.72 -47.47 23.27
N LYS A 408 6.87 -46.15 23.29
CA LYS A 408 6.74 -45.32 24.49
C LYS A 408 5.78 -44.17 24.26
N ASN A 409 4.78 -44.05 25.12
CA ASN A 409 3.82 -42.96 25.12
C ASN A 409 4.49 -41.61 25.46
N GLY A 410 3.90 -40.54 24.94
CA GLY A 410 4.28 -39.16 25.24
C GLY A 410 3.34 -38.50 26.22
N ILE A 411 3.46 -37.18 26.32
CA ILE A 411 2.59 -36.34 27.13
C ILE A 411 1.73 -35.50 26.18
N ASP A 412 0.42 -35.61 26.35
CA ASP A 412 -0.57 -34.72 25.75
C ASP A 412 -1.09 -33.73 26.79
N ARG A 413 -1.41 -32.52 26.35
CA ARG A 413 -2.05 -31.50 27.18
C ARG A 413 -3.54 -31.54 26.92
N ILE A 414 -4.33 -31.66 27.98
CA ILE A 414 -5.80 -31.69 27.88
C ILE A 414 -6.27 -30.37 27.26
N ASP A 415 -5.93 -29.25 27.92
CA ASP A 415 -6.12 -27.90 27.41
C ASP A 415 -4.79 -27.37 26.84
N ASN A 416 -4.79 -27.10 25.55
CA ASN A 416 -3.60 -26.65 24.82
C ASN A 416 -3.22 -25.19 25.07
N SER A 417 -4.13 -24.39 25.63
CA SER A 417 -3.86 -23.01 26.07
C SER A 417 -3.06 -22.97 27.38
N LYS A 418 -3.10 -24.06 28.15
CA LYS A 418 -2.45 -24.19 29.44
C LYS A 418 -1.08 -24.90 29.35
N GLY A 419 -0.29 -24.71 30.40
CA GLY A 419 1.03 -25.31 30.58
C GLY A 419 1.01 -26.79 30.98
N TYR A 420 2.18 -27.29 31.37
CA TYR A 420 2.41 -28.66 31.81
C TYR A 420 2.35 -28.70 33.35
N PHE A 421 1.21 -29.11 33.89
CA PHE A 421 1.01 -29.40 35.31
C PHE A 421 0.12 -30.64 35.44
N ILE A 422 0.18 -31.32 36.58
CA ILE A 422 -0.33 -32.69 36.73
C ILE A 422 -1.81 -32.88 36.31
N ASN A 423 -2.65 -31.86 36.53
CA ASN A 423 -4.08 -31.91 36.20
C ASN A 423 -4.39 -31.60 34.72
N ASN A 424 -3.43 -31.07 33.96
CA ASN A 424 -3.61 -30.71 32.54
C ASN A 424 -2.84 -31.65 31.59
N VAL A 425 -2.20 -32.69 32.10
CA VAL A 425 -1.38 -33.60 31.28
C VAL A 425 -1.86 -35.05 31.39
N LYS A 426 -1.79 -35.78 30.28
CA LYS A 426 -2.11 -37.21 30.23
C LYS A 426 -1.11 -37.96 29.35
N SER A 427 -0.92 -39.24 29.65
CA SER A 427 -0.15 -40.13 28.78
C SER A 427 -0.88 -40.35 27.47
N CYS A 428 -0.22 -40.11 26.34
CA CYS A 428 -0.85 -40.25 25.04
C CYS A 428 0.13 -40.76 23.99
N CYS A 429 -0.35 -41.68 23.14
CA CYS A 429 0.43 -42.14 22.01
C CYS A 429 0.56 -41.02 20.96
N GLY A 430 1.60 -41.11 20.12
CA GLY A 430 1.88 -40.12 19.08
C GLY A 430 0.70 -39.92 18.12
N GLU A 431 0.11 -41.00 17.61
CA GLU A 431 -1.05 -40.94 16.70
C GLU A 431 -2.23 -40.16 17.29
N CYS A 432 -2.63 -40.46 18.54
CA CYS A 432 -3.74 -39.77 19.19
C CYS A 432 -3.45 -38.30 19.49
N ASN A 433 -2.23 -37.99 19.92
CA ASN A 433 -1.81 -36.60 20.15
C ASN A 433 -1.81 -35.80 18.84
N TYR A 434 -1.37 -36.41 17.72
CA TYR A 434 -1.48 -35.80 16.40
C TYR A 434 -2.93 -35.62 15.94
N MET A 435 -3.82 -36.59 16.20
CA MET A 435 -5.24 -36.45 15.85
C MET A 435 -5.93 -35.34 16.67
N LYS A 436 -5.62 -35.24 17.97
CA LYS A 436 -6.14 -34.18 18.84
C LYS A 436 -5.58 -32.81 18.50
N ASN A 437 -4.27 -32.72 18.28
CA ASN A 437 -3.56 -31.47 18.00
C ASN A 437 -3.96 -30.35 18.99
N ASP A 438 -4.52 -29.25 18.49
CA ASP A 438 -5.00 -28.09 19.24
C ASP A 438 -6.52 -28.10 19.48
N TYR A 439 -7.22 -29.15 19.09
CA TYR A 439 -8.67 -29.29 19.30
C TYR A 439 -8.98 -29.75 20.72
N GLU A 440 -10.17 -29.36 21.18
CA GLU A 440 -10.76 -29.87 22.41
C GLU A 440 -11.13 -31.34 22.26
N LEU A 441 -11.09 -32.07 23.37
CA LEU A 441 -11.34 -33.51 23.36
C LEU A 441 -12.75 -33.83 22.86
N ASP A 442 -13.75 -33.08 23.31
CA ASP A 442 -15.15 -33.31 22.93
C ASP A 442 -15.36 -33.08 21.43
N ASP A 443 -14.70 -32.08 20.83
CA ASP A 443 -14.76 -31.85 19.38
C ASP A 443 -14.22 -33.04 18.60
N ILE A 444 -13.12 -33.63 19.08
CA ILE A 444 -12.52 -34.82 18.47
C ILE A 444 -13.47 -36.02 18.61
N ILE A 445 -14.01 -36.27 19.80
CA ILE A 445 -14.94 -37.39 20.04
C ILE A 445 -16.20 -37.25 19.18
N ASN A 446 -16.81 -36.07 19.14
CA ASN A 446 -17.95 -35.77 18.29
C ASN A 446 -17.62 -35.97 16.81
N LYS A 447 -16.40 -35.57 16.39
CA LYS A 447 -15.95 -35.79 15.02
C LYS A 447 -15.81 -37.27 14.68
N LEU A 448 -15.22 -38.06 15.58
CA LEU A 448 -15.09 -39.50 15.42
C LEU A 448 -16.46 -40.19 15.38
N LEU A 449 -17.42 -39.75 16.20
CA LEU A 449 -18.80 -40.27 16.16
C LEU A 449 -19.47 -40.06 14.80
N LEU A 450 -19.31 -38.87 14.20
CA LEU A 450 -19.82 -38.60 12.86
C LEU A 450 -19.15 -39.49 11.80
N ILE A 451 -17.85 -39.75 11.95
CA ILE A 451 -17.12 -40.64 11.05
C ILE A 451 -17.64 -42.08 11.17
N TYR A 452 -17.78 -42.57 12.39
CA TYR A 452 -18.29 -43.90 12.66
C TYR A 452 -19.70 -44.08 12.11
N LYS A 453 -20.62 -43.15 12.40
CA LYS A 453 -22.01 -43.21 11.91
C LYS A 453 -22.11 -43.22 10.39
N ASN A 454 -21.26 -42.45 9.70
CA ASN A 454 -21.27 -42.35 8.25
C ASN A 454 -20.68 -43.59 7.55
N HIS A 455 -19.99 -44.46 8.28
CA HIS A 455 -19.34 -45.67 7.75
C HIS A 455 -19.76 -46.96 8.45
N LYS A 456 -20.77 -46.90 9.32
CA LYS A 456 -21.40 -48.09 9.87
C LYS A 456 -22.39 -48.60 8.83
N ASP A 457 -22.30 -49.87 8.46
CA ASP A 457 -23.27 -50.49 7.57
C ASP A 457 -24.67 -50.45 8.23
N ASP A 458 -25.67 -49.95 7.48
CA ASP A 458 -27.08 -49.87 7.90
C ASP A 458 -27.67 -51.28 8.00
N ASP A 459 -27.39 -51.98 9.10
CA ASP A 459 -28.01 -53.28 9.40
C ASP A 459 -28.57 -53.38 10.83
N THR A 460 -28.73 -52.26 11.56
CA THR A 460 -29.50 -52.27 12.81
C THR A 460 -30.23 -50.96 13.07
N GLU A 461 -31.56 -51.07 13.18
CA GLU A 461 -32.46 -50.04 13.65
C GLU A 461 -32.00 -49.45 15.00
N ASN A 462 -31.63 -48.18 14.95
CA ASN A 462 -32.06 -47.12 15.85
C ASN A 462 -32.30 -47.47 17.34
N GLU A 463 -31.28 -47.25 18.17
CA GLU A 463 -31.50 -46.80 19.55
C GLU A 463 -30.75 -45.47 19.76
N TYR A 464 -31.55 -44.41 19.88
CA TYR A 464 -31.15 -43.02 19.80
C TYR A 464 -30.93 -42.45 21.22
N TYR A 465 -29.74 -41.92 21.51
CA TYR A 465 -29.57 -40.93 22.57
C TYR A 465 -29.57 -39.52 21.95
N ASN A 466 -30.62 -38.77 22.28
CA ASN A 466 -30.77 -37.33 22.02
C ASN A 466 -29.63 -36.56 22.71
N TYR A 467 -28.81 -35.84 21.93
CA TYR A 467 -28.08 -34.68 22.41
C TYR A 467 -28.58 -33.46 21.65
N ASP A 468 -29.05 -32.48 22.44
CA ASP A 468 -29.82 -31.32 22.02
C ASP A 468 -29.19 -30.52 20.87
N LYS A 469 -30.01 -30.32 19.84
CA LYS A 469 -29.82 -29.34 18.77
C LYS A 469 -30.23 -27.94 19.25
N THR A 470 -29.54 -27.34 20.21
CA THR A 470 -29.64 -25.90 20.46
C THR A 470 -28.38 -25.33 21.12
N ASN A 471 -27.26 -25.24 20.40
CA ASN A 471 -26.30 -24.17 20.66
C ASN A 471 -25.33 -23.97 19.49
N THR A 472 -25.81 -23.33 18.43
CA THR A 472 -24.92 -22.82 17.38
C THR A 472 -25.47 -21.50 16.87
N LEU A 473 -25.50 -20.49 17.74
CA LEU A 473 -25.60 -19.07 17.38
C LEU A 473 -25.64 -18.25 18.66
N LYS A 474 -24.47 -17.84 19.13
CA LYS A 474 -24.15 -16.61 19.89
C LYS A 474 -22.89 -16.85 20.70
N ASN A 475 -21.76 -16.40 20.16
CA ASN A 475 -20.70 -15.75 20.93
C ASN A 475 -19.78 -14.99 19.96
N SER A 476 -20.39 -14.04 19.25
CA SER A 476 -19.73 -12.78 18.95
C SER A 476 -20.16 -11.82 20.07
N ILE A 477 -19.24 -11.40 20.93
CA ILE A 477 -19.28 -10.08 21.60
C ILE A 477 -17.96 -9.84 22.36
N ILE A 478 -17.23 -8.83 21.87
CA ILE A 478 -16.61 -7.71 22.59
C ILE A 478 -15.64 -8.06 23.74
N TYR A 479 -14.34 -7.97 23.44
CA TYR A 479 -13.32 -7.70 24.45
C TYR A 479 -13.42 -6.24 24.90
N THR A 480 -13.97 -5.99 26.11
CA THR A 480 -13.78 -4.73 26.83
C THR A 480 -12.51 -4.79 27.66
N ASN A 481 -11.68 -3.78 27.48
CA ASN A 481 -10.50 -3.47 28.28
C ASN A 481 -10.82 -3.43 29.78
N ASN A 482 -9.97 -4.05 30.60
CA ASN A 482 -9.66 -3.57 31.95
C ASN A 482 -8.24 -4.02 32.32
N VAL A 483 -7.35 -3.04 32.37
CA VAL A 483 -5.98 -3.10 32.90
C VAL A 483 -6.06 -2.90 34.42
N PRO A 484 -5.30 -3.66 35.21
CA PRO A 484 -4.75 -3.13 36.45
C PRO A 484 -3.25 -2.87 36.29
N GLU A 485 -2.86 -1.63 36.58
CA GLU A 485 -1.49 -1.16 36.65
C GLU A 485 -0.73 -1.73 37.86
N ASN A 486 0.60 -1.77 37.69
CA ASN A 486 1.65 -1.76 38.71
C ASN A 486 1.88 -3.01 39.57
N THR A 487 2.97 -3.70 39.26
CA THR A 487 4.14 -3.72 40.15
C THR A 487 5.42 -3.81 39.32
N SER A 488 6.23 -2.75 39.39
CA SER A 488 7.61 -2.65 38.90
C SER A 488 8.54 -3.52 39.75
N GLY A 489 9.16 -4.53 39.14
CA GLY A 489 10.26 -5.29 39.73
C GLY A 489 11.37 -5.45 38.69
N THR A 490 12.51 -4.81 38.95
CA THR A 490 13.73 -4.82 38.15
C THR A 490 14.24 -6.26 37.94
N ILE A 491 14.34 -6.69 36.68
CA ILE A 491 15.07 -7.92 36.31
C ILE A 491 16.54 -7.52 36.15
N GLU A 492 17.36 -7.95 37.10
CA GLU A 492 18.82 -7.91 37.00
C GLU A 492 19.30 -8.73 35.80
N GLU A 493 20.18 -8.13 35.00
CA GLU A 493 20.89 -8.74 33.90
C GLU A 493 21.85 -9.82 34.43
N ILE A 494 21.46 -11.09 34.37
CA ILE A 494 22.41 -12.19 34.53
C ILE A 494 22.98 -12.53 33.14
N SER A 495 24.19 -12.04 32.87
CA SER A 495 25.06 -12.45 31.78
C SER A 495 25.45 -13.93 31.94
N ASN A 496 24.89 -14.81 31.12
CA ASN A 496 25.33 -16.21 31.04
C ASN A 496 26.38 -16.37 29.93
N GLU A 497 27.64 -16.20 30.30
CA GLU A 497 28.77 -16.70 29.50
C GLU A 497 28.93 -18.22 29.68
N ASN A 498 28.95 -18.92 28.55
CA ASN A 498 29.59 -20.22 28.30
C ASN A 498 29.17 -21.46 29.13
N THR A 499 28.14 -22.16 28.65
CA THR A 499 28.01 -23.63 28.81
C THR A 499 27.81 -24.30 27.46
N VAL A 500 28.92 -24.62 26.77
CA VAL A 500 28.91 -25.39 25.52
C VAL A 500 28.58 -26.85 25.84
N THR A 501 27.44 -27.36 25.37
CA THR A 501 27.01 -28.74 25.62
C THR A 501 27.97 -29.77 25.01
N LYS A 502 28.16 -30.94 25.64
CA LYS A 502 29.01 -32.05 25.12
C LYS A 502 28.68 -32.43 23.66
N GLN A 503 27.43 -32.27 23.23
CA GLN A 503 26.99 -32.50 21.85
C GLN A 503 27.50 -31.44 20.87
N GLN A 504 27.61 -30.20 21.30
CA GLN A 504 28.15 -29.12 20.49
C GLN A 504 29.65 -29.27 20.28
N VAL A 505 30.40 -29.63 21.33
CA VAL A 505 31.84 -29.96 21.23
C VAL A 505 32.08 -31.13 20.28
N TYR A 506 31.29 -32.21 20.38
CA TYR A 506 31.39 -33.34 19.45
C TYR A 506 31.06 -32.94 18.01
N ARG A 507 30.02 -32.11 17.81
CA ARG A 507 29.62 -31.63 16.50
C ARG A 507 30.70 -30.75 15.87
N GLU A 508 31.28 -29.83 16.63
CA GLU A 508 32.37 -28.96 16.19
C GLU A 508 33.63 -29.78 15.86
N LYS A 509 33.96 -30.79 16.67
CA LYS A 509 35.02 -31.76 16.37
C LYS A 509 34.77 -32.47 15.03
N MET A 510 33.57 -33.01 14.82
CA MET A 510 33.23 -33.70 13.57
C MET A 510 33.20 -32.77 12.35
N ILE A 511 32.80 -31.50 12.51
CA ILE A 511 32.87 -30.50 11.44
C ILE A 511 34.33 -30.18 11.11
N LYS A 512 35.20 -30.04 12.11
CA LYS A 512 36.64 -29.77 11.92
C LYS A 512 37.36 -30.94 11.25
N GLU A 513 36.99 -32.17 11.60
CA GLU A 513 37.68 -33.39 11.16
C GLU A 513 37.18 -33.90 9.80
N TYR A 514 35.88 -33.78 9.51
CA TYR A 514 35.26 -34.39 8.31
C TYR A 514 34.41 -33.42 7.47
N GLY A 515 34.32 -32.14 7.86
CA GLY A 515 33.54 -31.12 7.14
C GLY A 515 32.04 -31.12 7.47
N ILE A 516 31.38 -30.00 7.18
CA ILE A 516 29.97 -29.78 7.52
C ILE A 516 29.00 -30.70 6.76
N ASP A 517 29.36 -31.09 5.53
CA ASP A 517 28.51 -31.92 4.69
C ASP A 517 28.49 -33.39 5.16
N TYR A 518 29.61 -33.92 5.66
CA TYR A 518 29.64 -35.23 6.32
C TYR A 518 28.74 -35.27 7.55
N VAL A 519 28.80 -34.23 8.40
CA VAL A 519 27.94 -34.13 9.60
C VAL A 519 26.46 -34.03 9.22
N ARG A 520 26.12 -33.28 8.16
CA ARG A 520 24.75 -33.23 7.62
C ARG A 520 24.31 -34.60 7.10
N GLU A 521 25.16 -35.32 6.40
CA GLU A 521 24.82 -36.63 5.83
C GLU A 521 24.64 -37.69 6.94
N LYS A 522 25.51 -37.73 7.95
CA LYS A 522 25.34 -38.58 9.14
C LYS A 522 24.08 -38.24 9.93
N GLN A 523 23.74 -36.96 10.06
CA GLN A 523 22.47 -36.55 10.67
C GLN A 523 21.27 -37.03 9.83
N LYS A 524 21.30 -36.87 8.51
CA LYS A 524 20.26 -37.40 7.61
C LYS A 524 20.15 -38.91 7.73
N GLU A 525 21.26 -39.64 7.82
CA GLU A 525 21.27 -41.10 7.95
C GLU A 525 20.73 -41.58 9.31
N LYS A 526 21.11 -40.93 10.41
CA LYS A 526 20.52 -41.18 11.74
C LYS A 526 19.02 -40.93 11.73
N MET A 527 18.58 -39.84 11.07
CA MET A 527 17.16 -39.56 10.89
C MET A 527 16.48 -40.58 9.97
N ARG A 528 17.15 -41.12 8.94
CA ARG A 528 16.61 -42.21 8.08
C ARG A 528 16.41 -43.50 8.88
N ARG A 529 17.38 -43.92 9.71
CA ARG A 529 17.28 -45.12 10.56
C ARG A 529 16.18 -45.01 11.62
N LEU A 530 16.08 -43.88 12.32
CA LEU A 530 14.97 -43.61 13.25
C LEU A 530 13.58 -43.59 12.57
N ARG A 531 13.54 -43.44 11.24
CA ARG A 531 12.31 -43.34 10.45
C ARG A 531 11.89 -44.64 9.78
N SER A 532 12.74 -45.67 9.66
CA SER A 532 12.37 -46.92 8.97
C SER A 532 11.56 -47.89 9.86
N GLU A 533 11.43 -47.63 11.15
CA GLU A 533 10.73 -48.49 12.11
C GLU A 533 9.19 -48.31 12.13
N ASN A 534 8.64 -47.32 11.40
CA ASN A 534 7.21 -46.95 11.47
C ASN A 534 6.40 -47.42 10.25
N LYS A 535 5.71 -48.57 10.37
CA LYS A 535 5.07 -49.30 9.25
C LYS A 535 3.77 -48.67 8.70
N ASN A 536 3.09 -47.80 9.46
CA ASN A 536 1.74 -47.30 9.10
C ASN A 536 1.73 -45.90 8.45
N ILE A 537 2.90 -45.29 8.20
CA ILE A 537 3.03 -43.98 7.54
C ILE A 537 3.57 -44.17 6.13
N VAL A 538 2.74 -43.88 5.12
CA VAL A 538 3.17 -43.86 3.73
C VAL A 538 4.06 -42.65 3.48
N LYS A 539 5.34 -42.87 3.15
CA LYS A 539 6.25 -41.80 2.73
C LYS A 539 6.23 -41.63 1.23
N ASN A 540 6.30 -40.38 0.78
CA ASN A 540 6.54 -40.08 -0.61
C ASN A 540 8.05 -39.86 -0.82
N GLU A 541 8.70 -40.91 -1.33
CA GLU A 541 10.15 -40.93 -1.61
C GLU A 541 10.50 -40.13 -2.87
N ASN A 542 9.51 -39.88 -3.74
CA ASN A 542 9.67 -39.21 -5.04
C ASN A 542 9.48 -37.69 -4.97
N LYS A 543 9.39 -37.12 -3.76
CA LYS A 543 9.21 -35.67 -3.59
C LYS A 543 10.42 -34.91 -4.11
N LYS A 544 10.17 -33.88 -4.94
CA LYS A 544 11.23 -33.06 -5.50
C LYS A 544 12.03 -32.32 -4.44
N THR A 545 13.33 -32.25 -4.65
CA THR A 545 14.26 -31.41 -3.88
C THR A 545 14.04 -29.93 -4.19
N ASN A 546 14.53 -29.04 -3.34
CA ASN A 546 14.41 -27.60 -3.57
C ASN A 546 15.11 -27.15 -4.87
N ASP A 547 16.20 -27.79 -5.25
CA ASP A 547 16.95 -27.43 -6.45
C ASP A 547 16.28 -27.98 -7.71
N GLU A 548 15.70 -29.19 -7.67
CA GLU A 548 14.83 -29.70 -8.73
C GLU A 548 13.62 -28.79 -8.96
N ILE A 549 13.01 -28.24 -7.89
CA ILE A 549 11.90 -27.30 -8.00
C ILE A 549 12.35 -26.01 -8.69
N LYS A 550 13.52 -25.46 -8.33
CA LYS A 550 14.07 -24.26 -8.97
C LYS A 550 14.37 -24.51 -10.44
N GLU A 551 15.00 -25.64 -10.77
CA GLU A 551 15.38 -25.97 -12.14
C GLU A 551 14.15 -26.27 -13.00
N ALA A 552 13.17 -27.01 -12.49
CA ALA A 552 11.89 -27.19 -13.17
C ALA A 552 11.17 -25.85 -13.44
N ALA A 553 11.24 -24.89 -12.51
CA ALA A 553 10.69 -23.56 -12.72
C ALA A 553 11.46 -22.76 -13.79
N ARG A 554 12.79 -22.92 -13.85
CA ARG A 554 13.65 -22.33 -14.90
C ARG A 554 13.30 -22.92 -16.27
N LEU A 555 13.27 -24.25 -16.38
CA LEU A 555 12.91 -24.98 -17.59
C LEU A 555 11.48 -24.65 -18.05
N ARG A 556 10.51 -24.56 -17.14
CA ARG A 556 9.13 -24.15 -17.49
C ARG A 556 9.09 -22.75 -18.09
N LYS A 557 9.83 -21.79 -17.51
CA LYS A 557 9.94 -20.44 -18.08
C LYS A 557 10.66 -20.43 -19.43
N GLN A 558 11.63 -21.32 -19.62
CA GLN A 558 12.32 -21.50 -20.89
C GLN A 558 11.38 -22.10 -21.95
N LYS A 559 10.71 -23.22 -21.66
CA LYS A 559 9.69 -23.81 -22.53
C LYS A 559 8.58 -22.83 -22.88
N GLN A 560 8.07 -22.04 -21.93
CA GLN A 560 7.07 -21.01 -22.24
C GLN A 560 7.59 -20.00 -23.29
N ARG A 561 8.88 -19.64 -23.22
CA ARG A 561 9.52 -18.78 -24.23
C ARG A 561 9.69 -19.52 -25.56
N GLU A 562 10.01 -20.81 -25.54
CA GLU A 562 10.15 -21.67 -26.73
C GLU A 562 8.80 -21.93 -27.40
N THR A 563 7.72 -22.25 -26.69
CA THR A 563 6.38 -22.43 -27.26
C THR A 563 5.85 -21.14 -27.87
N LEU A 564 6.16 -19.99 -27.27
CA LEU A 564 5.88 -18.70 -27.90
C LEU A 564 6.72 -18.51 -29.17
N LYS A 565 7.99 -18.92 -29.17
CA LYS A 565 8.80 -18.95 -30.39
C LYS A 565 8.25 -19.90 -31.45
N GLU A 566 7.71 -21.03 -31.07
CA GLU A 566 7.25 -22.06 -32.00
C GLU A 566 5.88 -21.72 -32.60
N LYS A 567 4.94 -21.21 -31.78
CA LYS A 567 3.62 -20.75 -32.20
C LYS A 567 3.69 -19.61 -33.23
N TYR A 568 4.73 -18.80 -33.13
CA TYR A 568 4.93 -17.66 -33.99
C TYR A 568 6.19 -17.82 -34.87
N GLY A 569 6.83 -19.00 -34.98
CA GLY A 569 8.14 -19.22 -35.64
C GLY A 569 9.34 -18.52 -34.97
N ASP A 570 10.57 -19.05 -34.94
CA ASP A 570 11.67 -18.36 -34.20
C ASP A 570 12.01 -17.00 -34.82
N GLU A 571 11.96 -16.90 -36.15
CA GLU A 571 12.06 -15.63 -36.88
C GLU A 571 10.78 -14.81 -36.80
N GLU A 572 9.60 -15.40 -36.75
CA GLU A 572 8.33 -14.66 -36.74
C GLU A 572 7.88 -14.26 -35.31
N TYR A 573 8.36 -14.92 -34.25
CA TYR A 573 8.34 -14.51 -32.84
C TYR A 573 9.40 -13.48 -32.56
N LYS A 574 10.64 -13.66 -33.07
CA LYS A 574 11.64 -12.60 -33.02
C LYS A 574 11.16 -11.40 -33.82
N LYS A 575 10.49 -11.57 -34.96
CA LYS A 575 9.84 -10.49 -35.72
C LYS A 575 8.61 -9.95 -35.02
N ILE A 576 7.72 -10.71 -34.38
CA ILE A 576 6.56 -10.17 -33.64
C ILE A 576 7.04 -9.44 -32.40
N ARG A 577 8.01 -9.97 -31.66
CA ARG A 577 8.62 -9.29 -30.51
C ARG A 577 9.44 -8.10 -30.96
N ALA A 578 10.18 -8.19 -32.06
CA ALA A 578 10.91 -7.06 -32.64
C ALA A 578 9.99 -6.05 -33.32
N LYS A 579 8.80 -6.43 -33.81
CA LYS A 579 7.76 -5.60 -34.43
C LYS A 579 6.89 -4.95 -33.36
N GLU A 580 6.59 -5.62 -32.24
CA GLU A 580 6.11 -4.99 -30.99
C GLU A 580 7.14 -3.98 -30.48
N ILE A 581 8.42 -4.34 -30.42
CA ILE A 581 9.50 -3.45 -29.98
C ILE A 581 9.74 -2.31 -30.99
N ALA A 582 9.57 -2.54 -32.29
CA ALA A 582 9.78 -1.58 -33.37
C ALA A 582 8.56 -0.69 -33.60
N GLU A 583 7.33 -1.17 -33.49
CA GLU A 583 6.08 -0.37 -33.43
C GLU A 583 6.08 0.49 -32.17
N ASN A 584 6.52 -0.05 -31.03
CA ASN A 584 6.73 0.75 -29.82
C ASN A 584 7.85 1.79 -29.97
N ARG A 585 8.81 1.57 -30.88
CA ARG A 585 9.86 2.54 -31.24
C ARG A 585 9.40 3.53 -32.31
N ARG A 586 8.57 3.15 -33.29
CA ARG A 586 7.93 3.99 -34.32
C ARG A 586 6.88 4.92 -33.70
N LYS A 587 5.96 4.40 -32.89
CA LYS A 587 5.04 5.18 -32.03
C LYS A 587 5.77 6.08 -31.01
N LYS A 588 7.05 5.83 -30.71
CA LYS A 588 7.91 6.70 -29.88
C LYS A 588 8.69 7.75 -30.68
N LYS A 589 8.72 7.66 -32.01
CA LYS A 589 9.33 8.66 -32.91
C LYS A 589 8.31 9.51 -33.66
N GLY A 590 7.06 9.07 -33.77
CA GLY A 590 5.94 9.91 -34.24
C GLY A 590 5.76 10.00 -35.76
N GLU A 591 6.08 8.96 -36.51
CA GLU A 591 5.55 8.75 -37.88
C GLU A 591 4.76 7.44 -37.88
N PRO A 592 3.70 7.33 -38.71
CA PRO A 592 2.71 6.24 -38.63
C PRO A 592 3.33 4.84 -38.62
#